data_AF-A0A8I1WLM4-F1
#
_entry.id   AF-A0A8I1WLM4-F1
#
_cell.length_a   1.000
_cell.length_b   1.000
_cell.length_c   1.000
_cell.angle_alpha   90.00
_cell.angle_beta   90.00
_cell.angle_gamma   90.00
#
_symmetry.space_group_name_H-M   'P 1'
#
loop_
_entity.id
_entity.type
_entity.pdbx_description
1 polymer ?
#
loop_
_entity_poly.entity_id
_entity_poly.type
_entity_poly.pdbx_seq_one_letter_code
_entity_poly.pdbx_strand_id
1 'polypeptide(L)'
;MKCKKIAFATFVSLMVFANCCFASLTVKTISSSDFNSYMSAKKFAIFTPSGSGYTMYEPSSPSSAQSDFRSIPGGRHNMYTGNIAVRDYLEEYGWYDDRKSVSNGWLFTAWEKR
;
A
#
# COMPACT_ATOMS: atom_id res chain seq x y z
N MET A 1 42.56 -20.21 3.37
CA MET A 1 41.78 -19.21 4.14
C MET A 1 40.79 -18.52 3.22
N LYS A 2 39.57 -19.06 3.11
CA LYS A 2 38.44 -18.44 2.40
C LYS A 2 37.16 -18.83 3.17
N CYS A 3 36.13 -18.01 3.06
CA CYS A 3 34.84 -18.08 3.77
C CYS A 3 34.86 -17.40 5.15
N LYS A 4 34.47 -16.11 5.19
CA LYS A 4 33.83 -15.44 6.36
C LYS A 4 33.56 -13.93 6.13
N LYS A 5 32.99 -13.50 5.00
CA LYS A 5 32.55 -12.08 4.84
C LYS A 5 31.35 -11.89 3.89
N ILE A 6 30.33 -12.75 3.93
CA ILE A 6 29.09 -12.53 3.16
C ILE A 6 27.87 -12.88 4.02
N ALA A 7 27.80 -12.33 5.23
CA ALA A 7 26.66 -12.59 6.13
C ALA A 7 26.28 -11.37 7.00
N PHE A 8 26.67 -10.15 6.61
CA PHE A 8 26.44 -8.97 7.46
C PHE A 8 25.83 -7.76 6.74
N ALA A 9 25.53 -7.84 5.44
CA ALA A 9 25.10 -6.68 4.65
C ALA A 9 23.61 -6.67 4.25
N THR A 10 22.84 -7.73 4.56
CA THR A 10 21.41 -7.81 4.18
C THR A 10 20.44 -7.48 5.31
N PHE A 11 20.92 -7.23 6.53
CA PHE A 11 20.04 -7.02 7.69
C PHE A 11 19.82 -5.55 8.10
N VAL A 12 20.47 -4.59 7.43
CA VAL A 12 20.40 -3.16 7.82
C VAL A 12 19.32 -2.38 7.06
N SER A 13 18.71 -2.93 6.00
CA SER A 13 17.68 -2.21 5.23
C SER A 13 16.27 -2.24 5.83
N LEU A 14 16.03 -2.95 6.93
CA LEU A 14 14.66 -3.14 7.47
C LEU A 14 14.32 -2.31 8.72
N MET A 15 15.22 -1.45 9.22
CA MET A 15 14.98 -0.66 10.44
C MET A 15 15.23 0.85 10.26
N VAL A 16 14.63 1.45 9.24
CA VAL A 16 14.47 2.91 9.18
C VAL A 16 13.01 3.24 8.91
N PHE A 17 12.12 2.93 9.86
CA PHE A 17 10.83 3.61 10.05
C PHE A 17 10.41 3.49 11.52
N ALA A 18 11.27 3.99 12.42
CA ALA A 18 10.83 4.37 13.75
C ALA A 18 10.71 5.89 13.77
N ASN A 19 9.49 6.42 13.61
CA ASN A 19 9.09 7.74 14.10
C ASN A 19 7.57 7.79 14.30
N CYS A 20 7.18 7.34 15.49
CA CYS A 20 6.14 7.90 16.37
C CYS A 20 4.91 8.58 15.75
N CYS A 21 3.87 7.78 15.47
CA CYS A 21 2.46 8.07 15.74
C CYS A 21 1.75 6.70 15.84
N PHE A 22 0.75 6.54 16.72
CA PHE A 22 -0.01 5.29 16.86
C PHE A 22 -0.96 5.08 15.67
N ALA A 23 -0.34 4.83 14.53
CA ALA A 23 -0.91 4.58 13.22
C ALA A 23 0.11 3.67 12.50
N SER A 24 0.05 2.36 12.78
CA SER A 24 0.96 1.38 12.20
C SER A 24 0.40 0.89 10.86
N LEU A 25 0.77 1.57 9.77
CA LEU A 25 0.45 1.11 8.43
C LEU A 25 1.32 -0.11 8.11
N THR A 26 0.69 -1.27 7.90
CA THR A 26 1.40 -2.46 7.45
C THR A 26 1.65 -2.38 5.96
N VAL A 27 2.92 -2.42 5.55
CA VAL A 27 3.34 -2.38 4.15
C VAL A 27 3.99 -3.72 3.78
N LYS A 28 3.46 -4.40 2.76
CA LYS A 28 4.05 -5.66 2.26
C LYS A 28 3.87 -5.83 0.76
N THR A 29 4.85 -6.46 0.12
CA THR A 29 4.75 -6.87 -1.28
C THR A 29 4.00 -8.19 -1.38
N ILE A 30 3.02 -8.26 -2.27
CA ILE A 30 2.17 -9.42 -2.51
C ILE A 30 2.23 -9.83 -3.98
N SER A 31 1.93 -11.11 -4.23
CA SER A 31 1.84 -11.64 -5.59
C SER A 31 0.59 -11.12 -6.33
N SER A 32 0.58 -11.24 -7.65
CA SER A 32 -0.61 -10.90 -8.46
C SER A 32 -1.81 -11.81 -8.14
N SER A 33 -1.59 -13.07 -7.74
CA SER A 33 -2.66 -13.96 -7.29
C SER A 33 -3.28 -13.52 -5.96
N ASP A 34 -2.44 -13.12 -4.99
CA ASP A 34 -2.92 -12.62 -3.69
C ASP A 34 -3.70 -11.31 -3.88
N PHE A 35 -3.22 -10.42 -4.76
CA PHE A 35 -3.91 -9.19 -5.11
C PHE A 35 -5.33 -9.45 -5.60
N ASN A 36 -5.51 -10.35 -6.56
CA ASN A 36 -6.84 -10.68 -7.10
C ASN A 36 -7.76 -11.26 -6.02
N SER A 37 -7.23 -12.12 -5.15
CA SER A 37 -7.96 -12.67 -4.01
C SER A 37 -8.40 -11.57 -3.04
N TYR A 38 -7.50 -10.64 -2.69
CA TYR A 38 -7.79 -9.57 -1.73
C TYR A 38 -8.72 -8.48 -2.29
N MET A 39 -8.61 -8.15 -3.58
CA MET A 39 -9.56 -7.28 -4.27
C MET A 39 -10.96 -7.89 -4.23
N SER A 40 -11.09 -9.17 -4.57
CA SER A 40 -12.37 -9.90 -4.57
C SER A 40 -12.98 -9.98 -3.17
N ALA A 41 -12.13 -10.20 -2.15
CA ALA A 41 -12.53 -10.23 -0.74
C ALA A 41 -12.81 -8.83 -0.15
N LYS A 42 -12.71 -7.76 -0.96
CA LYS A 42 -12.88 -6.36 -0.53
C LYS A 42 -12.04 -6.01 0.71
N LYS A 43 -10.82 -6.53 0.75
CA LYS A 43 -9.89 -6.31 1.87
C LYS A 43 -9.73 -4.80 2.08
N PHE A 44 -9.75 -4.38 3.34
CA PHE A 44 -9.58 -2.99 3.73
C PHE A 44 -8.11 -2.58 3.58
N ALA A 45 -7.68 -2.32 2.35
CA ALA A 45 -6.31 -1.97 2.00
C ALA A 45 -6.25 -1.21 0.66
N ILE A 46 -5.12 -0.53 0.44
CA ILE A 46 -4.75 0.08 -0.84
C ILE A 46 -3.64 -0.78 -1.47
N PHE A 47 -3.67 -0.94 -2.79
CA PHE A 47 -2.67 -1.69 -3.54
C PHE A 47 -2.05 -0.83 -4.63
N THR A 48 -0.73 -0.91 -4.79
CA THR A 48 0.02 -0.18 -5.82
C THR A 48 0.90 -1.15 -6.60
N PRO A 49 0.98 -1.07 -7.94
CA PRO A 49 1.87 -1.92 -8.72
C PRO A 49 3.33 -1.80 -8.26
N SER A 50 4.02 -2.93 -8.11
CA SER A 50 5.42 -2.98 -7.69
C SER A 50 6.12 -4.19 -8.29
N GLY A 51 7.00 -3.95 -9.27
CA GLY A 51 7.68 -5.02 -10.02
C GLY A 51 6.70 -5.98 -10.69
N SER A 52 6.77 -7.27 -10.34
CA SER A 52 5.86 -8.32 -10.84
C SER A 52 4.61 -8.54 -9.99
N GLY A 53 4.41 -7.73 -8.93
CA GLY A 53 3.30 -7.84 -8.00
C GLY A 53 2.78 -6.48 -7.55
N TYR A 54 2.36 -6.41 -6.29
CA TYR A 54 1.75 -5.20 -5.72
C TYR A 54 2.31 -4.93 -4.32
N THR A 55 2.50 -3.66 -3.99
CA THR A 55 2.66 -3.22 -2.61
C THR A 55 1.27 -3.00 -2.03
N MET A 56 0.97 -3.65 -0.90
CA MET A 56 -0.26 -3.46 -0.16
C MET A 56 -0.01 -2.59 1.08
N TYR A 57 -0.90 -1.63 1.28
CA TYR A 57 -0.98 -0.72 2.43
C TYR A 57 -2.23 -1.07 3.23
N GLU A 58 -2.03 -1.79 4.34
CA GLU A 58 -3.08 -2.27 5.22
C GLU A 58 -3.02 -1.50 6.55
N PRO A 59 -4.05 -0.70 6.89
CA PRO A 59 -4.08 0.04 8.14
C PRO A 59 -4.25 -0.92 9.32
N SER A 60 -3.83 -0.48 10.50
CA SER A 60 -3.95 -1.28 11.74
C SER A 60 -5.40 -1.58 12.10
N SER A 61 -6.30 -0.67 11.77
CA SER A 61 -7.74 -0.80 12.00
C SER A 61 -8.53 0.16 11.09
N PRO A 62 -9.83 -0.08 10.89
CA PRO A 62 -10.69 0.88 10.17
C PRO A 62 -10.70 2.27 10.82
N SER A 63 -10.65 2.34 12.16
CA SER A 63 -10.66 3.61 12.91
C SER A 63 -9.35 4.40 12.78
N SER A 64 -8.22 3.73 12.55
CA SER A 64 -6.92 4.35 12.33
C SER A 64 -6.62 4.64 10.86
N ALA A 65 -7.46 4.14 9.93
CA ALA A 65 -7.22 4.17 8.50
C ALA A 65 -6.85 5.55 7.95
N GLN A 66 -7.55 6.59 8.39
CA GLN A 66 -7.27 7.94 7.92
C GLN A 66 -5.84 8.39 8.29
N SER A 67 -5.40 8.11 9.51
CA SER A 67 -4.05 8.44 9.98
C SER A 67 -3.00 7.53 9.35
N ASP A 68 -3.30 6.22 9.24
CA ASP A 68 -2.42 5.24 8.63
C ASP A 68 -2.15 5.59 7.17
N PHE A 69 -3.19 5.86 6.39
CA PHE A 69 -3.06 6.20 4.97
C PHE A 69 -2.38 7.55 4.72
N ARG A 70 -2.42 8.49 5.68
CA ARG A 70 -1.58 9.71 5.61
C ARG A 70 -0.09 9.41 5.63
N SER A 71 0.35 8.23 6.08
CA SER A 71 1.76 7.82 6.02
C SER A 71 2.18 7.20 4.68
N ILE A 72 1.24 6.96 3.76
CA ILE A 72 1.56 6.46 2.41
C ILE A 72 2.52 7.45 1.73
N PRO A 73 3.59 6.95 1.06
CA PRO A 73 4.53 7.80 0.35
C PRO A 73 3.80 8.68 -0.67
N GLY A 74 4.22 9.95 -0.76
CA GLY A 74 3.75 10.86 -1.79
C GLY A 74 4.26 10.44 -3.18
N GLY A 75 3.74 11.09 -4.21
CA GLY A 75 4.02 10.77 -5.61
C GLY A 75 2.77 10.35 -6.36
N ARG A 76 2.89 10.27 -7.69
CA ARG A 76 1.80 9.95 -8.59
C ARG A 76 1.81 8.45 -8.90
N HIS A 77 0.95 7.70 -8.21
CA HIS A 77 0.93 6.24 -8.33
C HIS A 77 -0.48 5.72 -8.65
N ASN A 78 -0.54 4.60 -9.36
CA ASN A 78 -1.79 3.91 -9.58
C ASN A 78 -2.21 3.20 -8.29
N MET A 79 -3.34 3.61 -7.71
CA MET A 79 -3.87 3.05 -6.47
C MET A 79 -5.11 2.23 -6.75
N TYR A 80 -5.11 0.97 -6.31
CA TYR A 80 -6.21 0.05 -6.45
C TYR A 80 -6.84 -0.22 -5.08
N THR A 81 -8.15 -0.42 -5.04
CA THR A 81 -8.83 -0.98 -3.87
C THR A 81 -10.14 -1.65 -4.27
N GLY A 82 -10.49 -2.74 -3.59
CA GLY A 82 -11.80 -3.39 -3.70
C GLY A 82 -12.81 -2.95 -2.64
N ASN A 83 -12.38 -2.12 -1.68
CA ASN A 83 -13.19 -1.72 -0.55
C ASN A 83 -13.77 -0.31 -0.74
N ILE A 84 -15.07 -0.16 -0.51
CA ILE A 84 -15.78 1.11 -0.73
C ILE A 84 -15.33 2.23 0.22
N ALA A 85 -15.04 1.91 1.49
CA ALA A 85 -14.59 2.91 2.45
C ALA A 85 -13.16 3.40 2.13
N VAL A 86 -12.31 2.51 1.63
CA VAL A 86 -10.97 2.88 1.16
C VAL A 86 -11.05 3.71 -0.13
N ARG A 87 -11.99 3.39 -1.03
CA ARG A 87 -12.28 4.21 -2.20
C ARG A 87 -12.67 5.63 -1.79
N ASP A 88 -13.60 5.78 -0.87
CA ASP A 88 -14.07 7.09 -0.40
C ASP A 88 -12.92 7.90 0.22
N TYR A 89 -12.04 7.24 0.97
CA TYR A 89 -10.81 7.86 1.46
C TYR A 89 -9.92 8.37 0.33
N LEU A 90 -9.65 7.55 -0.71
CA LEU A 90 -8.83 7.97 -1.84
C LEU A 90 -9.47 9.14 -2.62
N GLU A 91 -10.80 9.21 -2.68
CA GLU A 91 -11.52 10.32 -3.31
C GLU A 91 -11.45 11.61 -2.51
N GLU A 92 -11.55 11.52 -1.18
CA GLU A 92 -11.61 12.69 -0.30
C GLU A 92 -10.22 13.30 -0.06
N TYR A 93 -9.18 12.46 0.04
CA TYR A 93 -7.84 12.86 0.52
C TYR A 93 -6.75 12.85 -0.54
N GLY A 94 -7.08 12.66 -1.82
CA GLY A 94 -6.07 12.71 -2.89
C GLY A 94 -6.53 13.34 -4.19
N TRP A 95 -5.53 13.76 -4.96
CA TRP A 95 -5.65 14.15 -6.36
C TRP A 95 -5.40 12.94 -7.23
N TYR A 96 -6.14 12.80 -8.33
CA TYR A 96 -5.95 11.72 -9.29
C TYR A 96 -6.43 12.17 -10.66
N ASP A 97 -5.90 11.57 -11.72
CA ASP A 97 -6.28 11.94 -13.10
C ASP A 97 -7.64 11.35 -13.49
N ASP A 98 -7.90 10.11 -13.08
CA ASP A 98 -9.11 9.38 -13.41
C ASP A 98 -9.41 8.29 -12.37
N ARG A 99 -10.69 7.96 -12.21
CA ARG A 99 -11.19 6.87 -11.37
C ARG A 99 -11.96 5.87 -12.24
N LYS A 100 -11.36 4.70 -12.44
CA LYS A 100 -11.90 3.63 -13.28
C LYS A 100 -12.46 2.50 -12.43
N SER A 101 -13.58 1.93 -12.85
CA SER A 101 -14.06 0.64 -12.33
C SER A 101 -13.28 -0.51 -12.94
N VAL A 102 -12.83 -1.44 -12.10
CA VAL A 102 -12.14 -2.68 -12.50
C VAL A 102 -12.88 -3.88 -11.91
N SER A 103 -12.55 -5.11 -12.37
CA SER A 103 -13.35 -6.33 -12.11
C SER A 103 -13.71 -6.59 -10.65
N ASN A 104 -12.92 -6.10 -9.69
CA ASN A 104 -13.18 -6.29 -8.26
C ASN A 104 -12.98 -5.01 -7.44
N GLY A 105 -13.16 -3.83 -8.04
CA GLY A 105 -12.97 -2.57 -7.32
C GLY A 105 -12.75 -1.36 -8.21
N TRP A 106 -11.87 -0.48 -7.74
CA TRP A 106 -11.56 0.79 -8.36
C TRP A 106 -10.06 0.97 -8.52
N LEU A 107 -9.70 1.70 -9.57
CA LEU A 107 -8.37 2.18 -9.86
C LEU A 107 -8.40 3.71 -9.92
N PHE A 108 -7.54 4.34 -9.13
CA PHE A 108 -7.20 5.76 -9.21
C PHE A 108 -5.88 5.91 -9.94
N THR A 109 -5.90 6.54 -11.11
CA THR A 109 -4.68 6.73 -11.90
C THR A 109 -3.91 7.95 -11.45
N ALA A 110 -2.59 7.80 -11.30
CA ALA A 110 -1.70 8.87 -10.86
C ALA A 110 -2.19 9.56 -9.57
N TRP A 111 -2.71 8.77 -8.63
CA TRP A 111 -3.18 9.26 -7.35
C TRP A 111 -2.00 9.83 -6.55
N GLU A 112 -2.23 10.96 -5.91
CA GLU A 112 -1.30 11.71 -5.09
C GLU A 112 -2.03 12.30 -3.88
N LYS A 113 -1.34 12.39 -2.75
CA LYS A 113 -1.90 12.93 -1.52
C LYS A 113 -2.21 14.42 -1.66
N ARG A 114 -3.37 14.84 -1.14
CA ARG A 114 -3.78 16.25 -1.09
C ARG A 114 -3.17 17.01 0.08
#